data_AF-A0AAV4FJ55-F1
#
_entry.id   AF-A0AAV4FJ55-F1
#
_cell.length_a   1.000
_cell.length_b   1.000
_cell.length_c   1.000
_cell.angle_alpha   90.00
_cell.angle_beta   90.00
_cell.angle_gamma   90.00
#
_symmetry.space_group_name_H-M   'P 1'
#
loop_
_entity.id
_entity.type
_entity.pdbx_description
1 polymer ?
#
loop_
_entity_poly.entity_id
_entity_poly.type
_entity_poly.pdbx_seq_one_letter_code
_entity_poly.pdbx_strand_id
1 'polypeptide(L)'
;MLEEKMPCYILYRFDNRNDTGYEWLFISWSPDFAQVRHKMLYAATRATMKMQFGGGQIKDELFGTAKADVTLAGYRKHEQATKAPAPLTMAEEELQLVKQTEVNAHINVDSKSQTMQGVSFPLTASADDAVSSFLQGTVNYVQLQLDLDKEIVNVSATDTFKINHLISHVPTDGARYHLYNFSHTHEGDAMDSVVFIYSLPGFKCSIKERMLYSSCKSPLVEQLEARGVVIEKKIEVDDPTELTEEFVYDEIHPKKNVARQAFAKPKGPAGRGPKRMTRPKE
;
A
#
# COMPACT_ATOMS: atom_id res chain seq x y z
N MET A 1 31.26 1.09 -50.66
CA MET A 1 31.07 2.15 -49.66
C MET A 1 31.30 1.65 -48.23
N LEU A 2 31.08 0.36 -47.91
CA LEU A 2 31.61 -0.26 -46.68
C LEU A 2 32.90 -1.03 -46.98
N GLU A 3 33.99 -0.63 -46.32
CA GLU A 3 35.30 -1.28 -46.45
C GLU A 3 35.37 -2.53 -45.56
N GLU A 4 36.04 -3.58 -46.05
CA GLU A 4 36.08 -4.88 -45.38
C GLU A 4 37.08 -4.94 -44.21
N LYS A 5 38.02 -3.98 -44.15
CA LYS A 5 39.09 -3.94 -43.14
C LYS A 5 39.12 -2.66 -42.31
N MET A 6 38.15 -1.76 -42.49
CA MET A 6 38.07 -0.47 -41.81
C MET A 6 36.69 -0.28 -41.17
N PRO A 7 36.62 -0.12 -39.83
CA PRO A 7 35.41 0.29 -39.14
C PRO A 7 35.04 1.73 -39.46
N CYS A 8 33.74 2.05 -39.38
CA CYS A 8 33.24 3.42 -39.51
C CYS A 8 31.91 3.61 -38.78
N TYR A 9 31.50 4.87 -38.62
CA TYR A 9 30.15 5.22 -38.18
C TYR A 9 29.35 5.77 -39.35
N ILE A 10 28.07 5.41 -39.40
CA ILE A 10 27.13 5.94 -40.38
C ILE A 10 25.91 6.46 -39.63
N LEU A 11 25.50 7.67 -39.97
CA LEU A 11 24.27 8.29 -39.48
C LEU A 11 23.29 8.35 -40.65
N TYR A 12 22.19 7.64 -40.53
CA TYR A 12 21.14 7.61 -41.53
C TYR A 12 19.90 8.32 -40.98
N ARG A 13 19.42 9.34 -41.69
CA ARG A 13 18.26 10.12 -41.29
C ARG A 13 16.98 9.39 -41.68
N PHE A 14 16.05 9.22 -40.74
CA PHE A 14 14.68 8.82 -41.04
C PHE A 14 13.84 10.02 -41.46
N ASP A 15 12.71 9.76 -42.13
CA ASP A 15 11.75 10.80 -42.49
C ASP A 15 10.84 11.20 -41.31
N ASN A 16 10.83 10.39 -40.24
CA ASN A 16 10.10 10.66 -39.01
C ASN A 16 10.78 11.73 -38.15
N ARG A 17 10.00 12.37 -37.28
CA ARG A 17 10.47 13.41 -36.34
C ARG A 17 10.02 13.14 -34.91
N ASN A 18 10.82 13.60 -33.96
CA ASN A 18 10.53 13.66 -32.53
C ASN A 18 10.64 15.11 -32.02
N ASP A 19 10.44 15.33 -30.71
CA ASP A 19 10.49 16.65 -30.06
C ASP A 19 11.83 17.41 -30.24
N THR A 20 12.88 16.73 -30.72
CA THR A 20 14.23 17.27 -30.92
C THR A 20 14.65 17.41 -32.38
N GLY A 21 13.81 16.99 -33.34
CA GLY A 21 14.07 17.09 -34.78
C GLY A 21 13.79 15.78 -35.53
N TYR A 22 14.53 15.53 -36.62
CA TYR A 22 14.45 14.25 -37.33
C TYR A 22 15.04 13.12 -36.50
N GLU A 23 14.46 11.93 -36.63
CA GLU A 23 15.00 10.70 -36.04
C GLU A 23 16.17 10.16 -36.89
N TRP A 24 17.15 9.56 -36.24
CA TRP A 24 18.34 9.00 -36.89
C TRP A 24 18.59 7.54 -36.47
N LEU A 25 19.11 6.76 -37.41
CA LEU A 25 19.72 5.47 -37.20
C LEU A 25 21.23 5.65 -37.10
N PHE A 26 21.80 5.24 -35.96
CA PHE A 26 23.24 5.19 -35.78
C PHE A 26 23.75 3.78 -36.07
N ILE A 27 24.55 3.64 -37.13
CA ILE A 27 25.15 2.37 -37.53
C ILE A 27 26.63 2.37 -37.17
N SER A 28 27.05 1.41 -36.35
CA SER A 28 28.44 1.14 -36.02
C SER A 28 28.93 -0.05 -36.84
N TRP A 29 29.63 0.21 -37.93
CA TRP A 29 30.25 -0.81 -38.78
C TRP A 29 31.63 -1.19 -38.22
N SER A 30 31.82 -2.45 -37.85
CA SER A 30 33.09 -2.95 -37.33
C SER A 30 33.35 -4.37 -37.85
N PRO A 31 33.90 -4.52 -39.07
CA PRO A 31 34.06 -5.83 -39.67
C PRO A 31 35.09 -6.67 -38.92
N ASP A 32 34.91 -7.98 -38.91
CA ASP A 32 35.76 -8.86 -38.12
C ASP A 32 37.20 -8.92 -38.58
N PHE A 33 37.43 -8.72 -39.88
CA PHE A 33 38.76 -8.67 -40.50
C PHE A 33 39.48 -7.33 -40.36
N ALA A 34 38.89 -6.34 -39.68
CA ALA A 34 39.57 -5.08 -39.37
C ALA A 34 40.70 -5.29 -38.34
N GLN A 35 41.75 -4.47 -38.42
CA GLN A 35 42.81 -4.49 -37.42
C GLN A 35 42.25 -4.14 -36.03
N VAL A 36 42.71 -4.87 -35.01
CA VAL A 36 42.26 -4.71 -33.61
C VAL A 36 42.34 -3.26 -33.14
N ARG A 37 43.43 -2.55 -33.49
CA ARG A 37 43.62 -1.13 -33.16
C ARG A 37 42.43 -0.26 -33.62
N HIS A 38 41.94 -0.48 -34.84
CA HIS A 38 40.80 0.27 -35.37
C HIS A 38 39.49 -0.15 -34.71
N LYS A 39 39.26 -1.47 -34.51
CA LYS A 39 38.07 -1.97 -33.80
C LYS A 39 37.96 -1.36 -32.40
N MET A 40 39.08 -1.31 -31.67
CA MET A 40 39.12 -0.71 -30.33
C MET A 40 38.85 0.80 -30.36
N LEU A 41 39.45 1.53 -31.29
CA LEU A 41 39.24 2.98 -31.41
C LEU A 41 37.77 3.33 -31.68
N TYR A 42 37.12 2.62 -32.61
CA TYR A 42 35.71 2.81 -32.95
C TYR A 42 34.75 2.17 -31.92
N ALA A 43 35.19 1.21 -31.11
CA ALA A 43 34.38 0.78 -29.97
C ALA A 43 34.41 1.83 -28.84
N ALA A 44 35.61 2.34 -28.52
CA ALA A 44 35.83 3.27 -27.42
C ALA A 44 35.24 4.67 -27.66
N THR A 45 35.20 5.13 -28.91
CA THR A 45 34.68 6.47 -29.25
C THR A 45 33.17 6.49 -29.54
N ARG A 46 32.50 5.34 -29.56
CA ARG A 46 31.08 5.18 -29.94
C ARG A 46 30.15 6.00 -29.04
N ALA A 47 30.30 5.88 -27.73
CA ALA A 47 29.47 6.60 -26.77
C ALA A 47 29.67 8.12 -26.88
N THR A 48 30.92 8.57 -27.00
CA THR A 48 31.25 9.99 -27.17
C THR A 48 30.65 10.54 -28.46
N MET A 49 30.72 9.80 -29.57
CA MET A 49 30.13 10.20 -30.84
C MET A 49 28.61 10.39 -30.72
N LYS A 50 27.89 9.42 -30.11
CA LYS A 50 26.44 9.54 -29.88
C LYS A 50 26.08 10.73 -29.00
N MET A 51 26.87 10.99 -27.96
CA MET A 51 26.66 12.13 -27.07
C MET A 51 26.88 13.46 -27.79
N GLN A 52 27.94 13.57 -28.61
CA GLN A 52 28.24 14.77 -29.39
C GLN A 52 27.23 15.02 -30.52
N PHE A 53 26.67 13.96 -31.11
CA PHE A 53 25.64 14.06 -32.13
C PHE A 53 24.30 14.53 -31.54
N GLY A 54 23.94 14.05 -30.35
CA GLY A 54 22.68 14.36 -29.68
C GLY A 54 21.84 13.08 -29.50
N GLY A 55 22.01 12.40 -28.37
CA GLY A 55 21.38 11.11 -28.10
C GLY A 55 19.85 11.09 -28.22
N GLY A 56 19.18 12.23 -27.99
CA GLY A 56 17.72 12.35 -28.16
C GLY A 56 17.25 12.27 -29.62
N GLN A 57 18.13 12.48 -30.61
CA GLN A 57 17.81 12.38 -32.03
C GLN A 57 18.05 10.96 -32.58
N ILE A 58 18.82 10.12 -31.88
CA ILE A 58 19.12 8.75 -32.29
C ILE A 58 18.00 7.85 -31.77
N LYS A 59 17.21 7.30 -32.69
CA LYS A 59 16.10 6.39 -32.35
C LYS A 59 16.61 4.98 -32.15
N ASP A 60 17.33 4.48 -33.15
CA ASP A 60 17.79 3.11 -33.21
C ASP A 60 19.31 3.07 -33.41
N GLU A 61 19.90 1.98 -32.93
CA GLU A 61 21.32 1.74 -32.99
C GLU A 61 21.61 0.34 -33.52
N LEU A 62 22.36 0.27 -34.63
CA LEU A 62 22.68 -0.98 -35.29
C LEU A 62 24.19 -1.21 -35.23
N PHE A 63 24.60 -2.36 -34.71
CA PHE A 63 25.98 -2.81 -34.77
C PHE A 63 26.08 -3.93 -35.81
N GLY A 64 27.02 -3.80 -36.75
CA GLY A 64 27.20 -4.80 -37.81
C GLY A 64 28.67 -5.18 -38.00
N THR A 65 28.91 -6.48 -38.16
CA THR A 65 30.22 -7.04 -38.48
C THR A 65 30.26 -7.60 -39.91
N ALA A 66 29.10 -7.98 -40.45
CA ALA A 66 28.92 -8.43 -41.82
C ALA A 66 28.02 -7.48 -42.62
N LYS A 67 28.24 -7.37 -43.95
CA LYS A 67 27.46 -6.47 -44.81
C LYS A 67 25.96 -6.76 -44.75
N ALA A 68 25.59 -8.02 -44.49
CA ALA A 68 24.20 -8.45 -44.33
C ALA A 68 23.48 -7.73 -43.17
N ASP A 69 24.19 -7.45 -42.07
CA ASP A 69 23.64 -6.86 -40.84
C ASP A 69 23.17 -5.42 -41.06
N VAL A 70 23.92 -4.67 -41.88
CA VAL A 70 23.72 -3.24 -42.14
C VAL A 70 22.93 -2.95 -43.42
N THR A 71 22.35 -3.99 -44.03
CA THR A 71 21.39 -3.81 -45.13
C THR A 71 20.00 -3.41 -44.61
N LEU A 72 19.14 -2.90 -45.49
CA LEU A 72 17.73 -2.66 -45.14
C LEU A 72 17.03 -3.93 -44.60
N ALA A 73 17.36 -5.10 -45.17
CA ALA A 73 16.85 -6.38 -44.69
C ALA A 73 17.39 -6.71 -43.30
N GLY A 74 18.67 -6.43 -43.04
CA GLY A 74 19.29 -6.56 -41.72
C GLY A 74 18.65 -5.67 -40.66
N TYR A 75 18.41 -4.39 -40.99
CA TYR A 75 17.72 -3.46 -40.10
C TYR A 75 16.27 -3.91 -39.79
N ARG A 76 15.52 -4.40 -40.78
CA ARG A 76 14.18 -4.97 -40.53
C ARG A 76 14.21 -6.18 -39.60
N LYS A 77 15.22 -7.05 -39.73
CA LYS A 77 15.41 -8.17 -38.80
C LYS A 77 15.74 -7.69 -37.39
N HIS A 78 16.56 -6.65 -37.25
CA HIS A 78 16.86 -6.03 -35.96
C HIS A 78 15.57 -5.48 -35.31
N GLU A 79 14.74 -4.75 -36.05
CA GLU A 79 13.46 -4.24 -35.55
C GLU A 79 12.52 -5.37 -35.09
N GLN A 80 12.45 -6.46 -35.85
CA GLN A 80 11.68 -7.65 -35.47
C GLN A 80 12.22 -8.32 -34.20
N ALA A 81 13.55 -8.43 -34.06
CA ALA A 81 14.18 -9.00 -32.89
C ALA A 81 13.95 -8.15 -31.63
N THR A 82 13.98 -6.82 -31.75
CA THR A 82 13.67 -5.90 -30.63
C THR A 82 12.21 -5.97 -30.20
N LYS A 83 11.28 -6.30 -31.11
CA LYS A 83 9.86 -6.50 -30.81
C LYS A 83 9.52 -7.92 -30.35
N ALA A 84 10.44 -8.87 -30.50
CA ALA A 84 10.23 -10.24 -30.05
C ALA A 84 10.18 -10.29 -28.51
N PRO A 85 9.45 -11.25 -27.92
CA PRO A 85 9.44 -11.42 -26.47
C PRO A 85 10.86 -11.66 -25.97
N ALA A 86 11.22 -10.98 -24.87
CA ALA A 86 12.51 -11.20 -24.23
C ALA A 86 12.60 -12.65 -23.77
N PRO A 87 13.76 -13.31 -23.95
CA PRO A 87 13.95 -14.65 -23.42
C PRO A 87 13.93 -14.59 -21.90
N LEU A 88 12.93 -15.22 -21.29
CA LEU A 88 12.78 -15.32 -19.84
C LEU A 88 13.33 -16.65 -19.36
N THR A 89 13.87 -16.67 -18.15
CA THR A 89 14.18 -17.90 -17.43
C THR A 89 12.91 -18.51 -16.86
N MET A 90 12.90 -19.82 -16.58
CA MET A 90 11.73 -20.49 -15.99
C MET A 90 11.26 -19.81 -14.70
N ALA A 91 12.20 -19.35 -13.87
CA ALA A 91 11.88 -18.64 -12.63
C ALA A 91 11.20 -17.28 -12.86
N GLU A 92 11.57 -16.55 -13.93
CA GLU A 92 10.94 -15.29 -14.29
C GLU A 92 9.54 -15.50 -14.87
N GLU A 93 9.33 -16.56 -15.65
CA GLU A 93 8.02 -16.96 -16.14
C GLU A 93 7.07 -17.32 -14.98
N GLU A 94 7.56 -18.09 -14.01
CA GLU A 94 6.82 -18.42 -12.78
C GLU A 94 6.45 -17.17 -11.99
N LEU A 95 7.39 -16.26 -11.77
CA LEU A 95 7.13 -15.01 -11.04
C LEU A 95 6.11 -14.13 -11.77
N GLN A 96 6.19 -14.07 -13.10
CA GLN A 96 5.24 -13.33 -13.92
C GLN A 96 3.83 -13.94 -13.84
N LEU A 97 3.71 -15.27 -13.79
CA LEU A 97 2.44 -15.96 -13.60
C LEU A 97 1.83 -15.68 -12.21
N VAL A 98 2.65 -15.72 -11.15
CA VAL A 98 2.21 -15.38 -9.79
C VAL A 98 1.67 -13.96 -9.75
N LYS A 99 2.41 -12.99 -10.30
CA LYS A 99 1.99 -11.58 -10.34
C LYS A 99 0.67 -11.38 -11.10
N GLN A 100 0.47 -12.09 -12.22
CA GLN A 100 -0.79 -12.02 -12.97
C GLN A 100 -1.95 -12.63 -12.17
N THR A 101 -1.70 -13.72 -11.44
CA THR A 101 -2.71 -14.39 -10.61
C THR A 101 -3.09 -13.53 -9.40
N GLU A 102 -2.12 -12.87 -8.76
CA GLU A 102 -2.35 -11.95 -7.63
C GLU A 102 -3.25 -10.77 -8.02
N VAL A 103 -3.05 -10.18 -9.20
CA VAL A 103 -3.90 -9.08 -9.69
C VAL A 103 -5.36 -9.52 -9.82
N ASN A 104 -5.61 -10.75 -10.26
CA ASN A 104 -6.96 -11.30 -10.35
C ASN A 104 -7.56 -11.59 -8.97
N ALA A 105 -6.73 -11.99 -7.99
CA ALA A 105 -7.18 -12.20 -6.62
C ALA A 105 -7.65 -10.90 -5.94
N HIS A 106 -7.02 -9.75 -6.25
CA HIS A 106 -7.44 -8.43 -5.74
C HIS A 106 -8.81 -7.96 -6.24
N ILE A 107 -9.30 -8.49 -7.37
CA ILE A 107 -10.58 -8.10 -7.98
C ILE A 107 -11.72 -9.04 -7.54
N ASN A 108 -11.42 -10.08 -6.75
CA ASN A 108 -12.45 -10.99 -6.27
C ASN A 108 -13.29 -10.33 -5.16
N VAL A 109 -14.62 -10.42 -5.29
CA VAL A 109 -15.64 -9.85 -4.38
C VAL A 109 -15.80 -10.71 -3.11
N ASP A 110 -15.10 -11.84 -3.02
CA ASP A 110 -15.18 -12.76 -1.88
C ASP A 110 -14.33 -12.24 -0.70
N SER A 111 -14.88 -11.27 0.03
CA SER A 111 -14.26 -10.71 1.25
C SER A 111 -14.11 -11.73 2.39
N LYS A 112 -14.76 -12.90 2.29
CA LYS A 112 -14.77 -13.93 3.33
C LYS A 112 -13.41 -14.61 3.54
N SER A 113 -12.53 -14.60 2.54
CA SER A 113 -11.23 -15.28 2.64
C SER A 113 -10.14 -14.43 3.29
N GLN A 114 -10.32 -13.11 3.46
CA GLN A 114 -9.23 -12.25 3.95
C GLN A 114 -9.04 -12.31 5.46
N THR A 115 -10.05 -12.75 6.20
CA THR A 115 -9.99 -12.93 7.65
C THR A 115 -10.26 -14.39 8.01
N MET A 116 -9.39 -15.00 8.81
CA MET A 116 -9.63 -16.32 9.39
C MET A 116 -11.01 -16.32 10.08
N GLN A 117 -11.81 -17.38 9.89
CA GLN A 117 -13.13 -17.48 10.50
C GLN A 117 -13.00 -17.31 12.02
N GLY A 118 -13.75 -16.36 12.60
CA GLY A 118 -13.72 -16.08 14.03
C GLY A 118 -14.17 -17.28 14.86
N VAL A 119 -13.69 -17.36 16.10
CA VAL A 119 -14.08 -18.41 17.05
C VAL A 119 -15.30 -17.92 17.83
N SER A 120 -16.43 -18.62 17.73
CA SER A 120 -17.67 -18.20 18.36
C SER A 120 -17.89 -18.90 19.69
N PHE A 121 -17.65 -18.20 20.79
CA PHE A 121 -18.03 -18.66 22.13
C PHE A 121 -19.46 -18.21 22.47
N PRO A 122 -20.29 -19.07 23.08
CA PRO A 122 -21.63 -18.68 23.52
C PRO A 122 -21.56 -17.76 24.75
N LEU A 123 -22.48 -16.78 24.81
CA LEU A 123 -22.73 -16.01 26.02
C LEU A 123 -23.44 -16.89 27.06
N THR A 124 -23.05 -16.72 28.31
CA THR A 124 -23.81 -17.26 29.44
C THR A 124 -25.10 -16.48 29.67
N ALA A 125 -26.09 -17.11 30.30
CA ALA A 125 -27.36 -16.46 30.65
C ALA A 125 -27.15 -15.16 31.45
N SER A 126 -26.20 -15.15 32.39
CA SER A 126 -25.86 -13.95 33.16
C SER A 126 -25.24 -12.83 32.31
N ALA A 127 -24.49 -13.17 31.25
CA ALA A 127 -23.96 -12.18 30.32
C ALA A 127 -25.08 -11.61 29.43
N ASP A 128 -26.03 -12.46 29.00
CA ASP A 128 -27.21 -12.04 28.26
C ASP A 128 -28.11 -11.11 29.08
N ASP A 129 -28.32 -11.40 30.37
CA ASP A 129 -29.08 -10.55 31.28
C ASP A 129 -28.38 -9.19 31.51
N ALA A 130 -27.05 -9.17 31.61
CA ALA A 130 -26.27 -7.94 31.73
C ALA A 130 -26.34 -7.08 30.47
N VAL A 131 -26.24 -7.68 29.29
CA VAL A 131 -26.41 -6.97 28.00
C VAL A 131 -27.84 -6.43 27.88
N SER A 132 -28.85 -7.20 28.31
CA SER A 132 -30.24 -6.74 28.33
C SER A 132 -30.45 -5.56 29.28
N SER A 133 -29.79 -5.59 30.45
CA SER A 133 -29.82 -4.49 31.42
C SER A 133 -29.13 -3.22 30.89
N PHE A 134 -28.06 -3.40 30.11
CA PHE A 134 -27.37 -2.32 29.40
C PHE A 134 -28.26 -1.70 28.31
N LEU A 135 -28.96 -2.51 27.52
CA LEU A 135 -29.91 -2.03 26.50
C LEU A 135 -31.08 -1.24 27.10
N GLN A 136 -31.53 -1.61 28.30
CA GLN A 136 -32.56 -0.89 29.04
C GLN A 136 -32.04 0.41 29.68
N GLY A 137 -30.74 0.69 29.62
CA GLY A 137 -30.12 1.85 30.25
C GLY A 137 -30.03 1.77 31.78
N THR A 138 -30.20 0.59 32.36
CA THR A 138 -30.06 0.40 33.82
C THR A 138 -28.61 0.48 34.26
N VAL A 139 -27.71 0.00 33.40
CA VAL A 139 -26.25 0.09 33.57
C VAL A 139 -25.65 0.74 32.34
N ASN A 140 -24.59 1.54 32.51
CA ASN A 140 -23.89 2.16 31.40
C ASN A 140 -22.55 1.47 31.07
N TYR A 141 -22.18 0.44 31.83
CA TYR A 141 -20.96 -0.33 31.63
C TYR A 141 -21.18 -1.81 31.88
N VAL A 142 -20.69 -2.65 30.95
CA VAL A 142 -20.64 -4.10 31.08
C VAL A 142 -19.25 -4.58 30.69
N GLN A 143 -18.62 -5.35 31.56
CA GLN A 143 -17.34 -6.02 31.31
C GLN A 143 -17.57 -7.50 31.08
N LEU A 144 -17.03 -8.01 29.96
CA LEU A 144 -17.08 -9.41 29.59
C LEU A 144 -15.68 -10.05 29.68
N GLN A 145 -15.66 -11.30 30.12
CA GLN A 145 -14.46 -12.12 30.25
C GLN A 145 -14.68 -13.46 29.56
N LEU A 146 -13.67 -13.95 28.85
CA LEU A 146 -13.62 -15.30 28.33
C LEU A 146 -13.16 -16.28 29.41
N ASP A 147 -13.92 -17.37 29.56
CA ASP A 147 -13.46 -18.58 30.25
C ASP A 147 -12.74 -19.47 29.22
N LEU A 148 -11.41 -19.56 29.33
CA LEU A 148 -10.56 -20.22 28.36
C LEU A 148 -10.61 -21.76 28.44
N ASP A 149 -11.21 -22.30 29.49
CA ASP A 149 -11.33 -23.75 29.71
C ASP A 149 -12.71 -24.25 29.31
N LYS A 150 -13.76 -23.47 29.60
CA LYS A 150 -15.15 -23.80 29.23
C LYS A 150 -15.56 -23.26 27.87
N GLU A 151 -14.75 -22.38 27.27
CA GLU A 151 -15.01 -21.76 25.97
C GLU A 151 -16.33 -20.96 25.94
N ILE A 152 -16.59 -20.20 27.01
CA ILE A 152 -17.81 -19.38 27.17
C ILE A 152 -17.48 -17.93 27.49
N VAL A 153 -18.43 -17.02 27.20
CA VAL A 153 -18.34 -15.60 27.55
C VAL A 153 -19.14 -15.34 28.83
N ASN A 154 -18.44 -14.88 29.88
CA ASN A 154 -19.01 -14.56 31.19
C ASN A 154 -19.06 -13.05 31.40
N VAL A 155 -19.98 -12.60 32.26
CA VAL A 155 -19.95 -11.23 32.79
C VAL A 155 -18.95 -11.17 33.96
N SER A 156 -18.07 -10.18 33.95
CA SER A 156 -17.09 -9.93 35.01
C SER A 156 -17.59 -8.85 35.97
N ALA A 157 -18.10 -7.75 35.43
CA ALA A 157 -18.61 -6.62 36.19
C ALA A 157 -19.67 -5.87 35.40
N THR A 158 -20.63 -5.29 36.10
CA THR A 158 -21.62 -4.35 35.58
C THR A 158 -21.67 -3.16 36.52
N ASP A 159 -21.61 -1.95 35.99
CA ASP A 159 -21.58 -0.74 36.83
C ASP A 159 -22.18 0.46 36.10
N THR A 160 -22.37 1.57 36.83
CA THR A 160 -22.81 2.85 36.29
C THR A 160 -21.87 3.96 36.72
N PHE A 161 -21.01 4.41 35.82
CA PHE A 161 -20.03 5.47 36.11
C PHE A 161 -19.75 6.41 34.93
N LYS A 162 -19.14 7.56 35.22
CA LYS A 162 -18.64 8.49 34.19
C LYS A 162 -17.28 8.05 33.66
N ILE A 163 -16.97 8.43 32.42
CA ILE A 163 -15.77 8.01 31.67
C ILE A 163 -14.46 8.11 32.46
N ASN A 164 -14.31 9.11 33.35
CA ASN A 164 -13.12 9.28 34.20
C ASN A 164 -12.79 8.07 35.09
N HIS A 165 -13.79 7.26 35.43
CA HIS A 165 -13.60 6.05 36.23
C HIS A 165 -13.31 4.81 35.37
N LEU A 166 -13.49 4.86 34.05
CA LEU A 166 -13.31 3.73 33.15
C LEU A 166 -11.93 3.07 33.30
N ILE A 167 -10.87 3.89 33.39
CA ILE A 167 -9.48 3.46 33.57
C ILE A 167 -9.35 2.51 34.78
N SER A 168 -10.05 2.80 35.87
CA SER A 168 -9.98 2.00 37.10
C SER A 168 -10.67 0.63 36.99
N HIS A 169 -11.57 0.46 36.02
CA HIS A 169 -12.29 -0.79 35.76
C HIS A 169 -11.61 -1.69 34.71
N VAL A 170 -10.57 -1.21 34.04
CA VAL A 170 -9.80 -2.00 33.08
C VAL A 170 -8.66 -2.74 33.78
N PRO A 171 -8.68 -4.09 33.80
CA PRO A 171 -7.64 -4.86 34.45
C PRO A 171 -6.30 -4.74 33.72
N THR A 172 -5.22 -4.64 34.48
CA THR A 172 -3.85 -4.67 33.94
C THR A 172 -3.24 -6.07 33.90
N ASP A 173 -3.98 -7.09 34.33
CA ASP A 173 -3.53 -8.48 34.48
C ASP A 173 -3.91 -9.32 33.25
N GLY A 174 -5.17 -9.24 32.82
CA GLY A 174 -5.74 -10.06 31.76
C GLY A 174 -6.58 -9.26 30.78
N ALA A 175 -6.83 -9.84 29.60
CA ALA A 175 -7.58 -9.20 28.54
C ALA A 175 -9.08 -9.18 28.89
N ARG A 176 -9.81 -8.13 28.50
CA ARG A 176 -11.25 -8.01 28.72
C ARG A 176 -11.94 -7.32 27.55
N TYR A 177 -13.23 -7.58 27.42
CA TYR A 177 -14.10 -6.76 26.58
C TYR A 177 -14.95 -5.87 27.46
N HIS A 178 -15.25 -4.68 26.94
CA HIS A 178 -16.06 -3.70 27.64
C HIS A 178 -17.09 -3.13 26.67
N LEU A 179 -18.32 -3.03 27.13
CA LEU A 179 -19.36 -2.23 26.53
C LEU A 179 -19.56 -1.02 27.43
N TYR A 180 -19.41 0.18 26.86
CA TYR A 180 -19.61 1.42 27.59
C TYR A 180 -20.52 2.34 26.80
N ASN A 181 -21.54 2.90 27.45
CA ASN A 181 -22.39 3.93 26.87
C ASN A 181 -21.82 5.31 27.23
N PHE A 182 -21.23 5.98 26.23
CA PHE A 182 -20.58 7.28 26.40
C PHE A 182 -21.52 8.42 26.06
N SER A 183 -22.10 9.02 27.11
CA SER A 183 -22.88 10.26 27.03
C SER A 183 -21.97 11.46 26.82
N HIS A 184 -22.09 12.13 25.68
CA HIS A 184 -21.28 13.29 25.34
C HIS A 184 -22.05 14.31 24.48
N THR A 185 -21.44 15.47 24.23
CA THR A 185 -22.03 16.52 23.40
C THR A 185 -21.14 16.74 22.18
N HIS A 186 -21.71 16.64 20.98
CA HIS A 186 -21.00 16.89 19.72
C HIS A 186 -21.80 17.88 18.88
N GLU A 187 -21.15 18.93 18.39
CA GLU A 187 -21.76 20.02 17.59
C GLU A 187 -22.98 20.72 18.25
N GLY A 188 -23.13 20.60 19.57
CA GLY A 188 -24.21 21.22 20.36
C GLY A 188 -25.37 20.28 20.71
N ASP A 189 -25.39 19.07 20.15
CA ASP A 189 -26.38 18.05 20.46
C ASP A 189 -25.82 17.04 21.47
N ALA A 190 -26.63 16.70 22.48
CA ALA A 190 -26.31 15.64 23.44
C ALA A 190 -26.64 14.28 22.82
N MET A 191 -25.68 13.37 22.81
CA MET A 191 -25.80 12.03 22.25
C MET A 191 -25.16 10.99 23.18
N ASP A 192 -25.72 9.77 23.11
CA ASP A 192 -25.24 8.60 23.83
C ASP A 192 -24.73 7.59 22.81
N SER A 193 -23.42 7.34 22.86
CA SER A 193 -22.73 6.48 21.88
C SER A 193 -22.15 5.26 22.56
N VAL A 194 -22.55 4.07 22.10
CA VAL A 194 -22.02 2.81 22.64
C VAL A 194 -20.68 2.50 21.99
N VAL A 195 -19.67 2.33 22.84
CA VAL A 195 -18.31 1.97 22.45
C VAL A 195 -18.01 0.56 22.94
N PHE A 196 -17.50 -0.27 22.04
CA PHE A 196 -16.94 -1.56 22.36
C PHE A 196 -15.43 -1.43 22.51
N ILE A 197 -14.89 -1.78 23.67
CA ILE A 197 -13.46 -1.67 23.97
C ILE A 197 -12.90 -3.08 24.18
N TYR A 198 -11.84 -3.40 23.47
CA TYR A 198 -11.02 -4.58 23.69
C TYR A 198 -9.73 -4.13 24.37
N SER A 199 -9.59 -4.47 25.66
CA SER A 199 -8.37 -4.21 26.42
C SER A 199 -7.49 -5.46 26.44
N LEU A 200 -6.21 -5.28 26.09
CA LEU A 200 -5.25 -6.37 26.09
C LEU A 200 -3.90 -5.90 26.66
N PRO A 201 -3.55 -6.22 27.93
CA PRO A 201 -2.32 -5.75 28.58
C PRO A 201 -1.01 -6.43 28.08
N GLY A 202 -0.89 -6.62 26.76
CA GLY A 202 0.32 -7.06 26.07
C GLY A 202 0.84 -8.42 26.53
N PHE A 203 2.11 -8.44 26.97
CA PHE A 203 2.82 -9.66 27.36
C PHE A 203 2.42 -10.24 28.72
N LYS A 204 1.56 -9.57 29.48
CA LYS A 204 1.03 -10.12 30.74
C LYS A 204 0.04 -11.27 30.49
N CYS A 205 -0.69 -11.21 29.37
CA CYS A 205 -1.56 -12.29 28.92
C CYS A 205 -0.76 -13.42 28.27
N SER A 206 -1.26 -14.65 28.38
CA SER A 206 -0.69 -15.80 27.65
C SER A 206 -0.96 -15.71 26.15
N ILE A 207 -0.18 -16.41 25.32
CA ILE A 207 -0.45 -16.48 23.86
C ILE A 207 -1.86 -17.04 23.60
N LYS A 208 -2.27 -18.08 24.34
CA LYS A 208 -3.61 -18.68 24.22
C LYS A 208 -4.70 -17.64 24.48
N GLU A 209 -4.55 -16.87 25.56
CA GLU A 209 -5.50 -15.80 25.91
C GLU A 209 -5.58 -14.73 24.83
N ARG A 210 -4.43 -14.16 24.40
CA ARG A 210 -4.41 -13.13 23.35
C ARG A 210 -5.06 -13.62 22.05
N MET A 211 -4.75 -14.84 21.63
CA MET A 211 -5.31 -15.41 20.40
C MET A 211 -6.82 -15.62 20.50
N LEU A 212 -7.31 -16.13 21.64
CA LEU A 212 -8.76 -16.33 21.84
C LEU A 212 -9.52 -15.00 21.93
N TYR A 213 -9.03 -14.02 22.67
CA TYR A 213 -9.67 -12.70 22.72
C TYR A 213 -9.65 -11.97 21.35
N SER A 214 -8.60 -12.11 20.54
CA SER A 214 -8.62 -11.53 19.20
C SER A 214 -9.56 -12.28 18.24
N SER A 215 -9.63 -13.62 18.36
CA SER A 215 -10.45 -14.46 17.47
C SER A 215 -11.94 -14.43 17.80
N CYS A 216 -12.29 -14.26 19.09
CA CYS A 216 -13.68 -14.19 19.55
C CYS A 216 -14.31 -12.80 19.39
N LYS A 217 -13.52 -11.76 19.07
CA LYS A 217 -14.01 -10.38 18.96
C LYS A 217 -15.10 -10.22 17.90
N SER A 218 -14.87 -10.68 16.66
CA SER A 218 -15.85 -10.49 15.57
C SER A 218 -17.16 -11.23 15.86
N PRO A 219 -17.14 -12.54 16.18
CA PRO A 219 -18.38 -13.26 16.49
C PRO A 219 -19.11 -12.70 17.72
N LEU A 220 -18.39 -12.28 18.76
CA LEU A 220 -19.00 -11.67 19.93
C LEU A 220 -19.71 -10.36 19.57
N VAL A 221 -19.07 -9.51 18.77
CA VAL A 221 -19.67 -8.25 18.35
C VAL A 221 -20.89 -8.47 17.47
N GLU A 222 -20.85 -9.43 16.53
CA GLU A 222 -22.02 -9.84 15.74
C GLU A 222 -23.15 -10.36 16.63
N GLN A 223 -22.82 -11.15 17.66
CA GLN A 223 -23.78 -11.65 18.65
C GLN A 223 -24.41 -10.53 19.49
N LEU A 224 -23.67 -9.47 19.81
CA LEU A 224 -24.17 -8.30 20.55
C LEU A 224 -25.04 -7.41 19.66
N GLU A 225 -24.61 -7.15 18.42
CA GLU A 225 -25.37 -6.40 17.41
C GLU A 225 -26.70 -7.13 17.09
N ALA A 226 -26.69 -8.45 16.98
CA ALA A 226 -27.90 -9.27 16.78
C ALA A 226 -28.91 -9.18 17.94
N ARG A 227 -28.46 -8.85 19.15
CA ARG A 227 -29.31 -8.62 20.33
C ARG A 227 -29.84 -7.18 20.42
N GLY A 228 -29.43 -6.30 19.51
CA GLY A 228 -29.88 -4.91 19.43
C GLY A 228 -28.90 -3.88 19.97
N VAL A 229 -27.67 -4.26 20.34
CA VAL A 229 -26.64 -3.29 20.76
C VAL A 229 -26.08 -2.59 19.52
N VAL A 230 -26.31 -1.28 19.41
CA VAL A 230 -25.78 -0.47 18.29
C VAL A 230 -24.40 0.05 18.67
N ILE A 231 -23.35 -0.67 18.27
CA ILE A 231 -21.96 -0.28 18.56
C ILE A 231 -21.49 0.75 17.53
N GLU A 232 -21.21 1.97 17.97
CA GLU A 232 -20.77 3.07 17.12
C GLU A 232 -19.28 2.98 16.80
N LYS A 233 -18.47 2.60 17.78
CA LYS A 233 -17.02 2.46 17.61
C LYS A 233 -16.46 1.25 18.34
N LYS A 234 -15.51 0.58 17.69
CA LYS A 234 -14.73 -0.56 18.21
C LYS A 234 -13.31 -0.06 18.46
N ILE A 235 -12.91 0.03 19.73
CA ILE A 235 -11.62 0.54 20.19
C ILE A 235 -10.79 -0.62 20.72
N GLU A 236 -9.50 -0.64 20.40
CA GLU A 236 -8.53 -1.59 20.96
C GLU A 236 -7.46 -0.80 21.71
N VAL A 237 -7.17 -1.19 22.96
CA VAL A 237 -6.17 -0.54 23.81
C VAL A 237 -5.31 -1.59 24.51
N ASP A 238 -4.04 -1.29 24.69
CA ASP A 238 -3.12 -2.11 25.48
C ASP A 238 -2.91 -1.55 26.89
N ASP A 239 -2.80 -0.23 27.03
CA ASP A 239 -2.71 0.48 28.29
C ASP A 239 -4.05 1.13 28.68
N PRO A 240 -4.61 0.80 29.87
CA PRO A 240 -5.78 1.49 30.41
C PRO A 240 -5.68 3.01 30.46
N THR A 241 -4.47 3.58 30.57
CA THR A 241 -4.28 5.03 30.69
C THR A 241 -4.66 5.80 29.42
N GLU A 242 -4.74 5.12 28.27
CA GLU A 242 -5.13 5.72 26.99
C GLU A 242 -6.64 6.04 26.93
N LEU A 243 -7.46 5.37 27.74
CA LEU A 243 -8.92 5.52 27.80
C LEU A 243 -9.35 6.80 28.51
N THR A 244 -8.88 7.93 28.01
CA THR A 244 -9.30 9.27 28.42
C THR A 244 -10.59 9.68 27.69
N GLU A 245 -11.32 10.63 28.26
CA GLU A 245 -12.51 11.21 27.63
C GLU A 245 -12.19 11.81 26.24
N GLU A 246 -11.05 12.50 26.12
CA GLU A 246 -10.61 13.10 24.86
C GLU A 246 -10.31 12.03 23.79
N PHE A 247 -9.66 10.94 24.18
CA PHE A 247 -9.35 9.84 23.25
C PHE A 247 -10.61 9.16 22.72
N VAL A 248 -11.55 8.82 23.61
CA VAL A 248 -12.81 8.18 23.21
C VAL A 248 -13.63 9.13 22.33
N TYR A 249 -13.66 10.42 22.66
CA TYR A 249 -14.32 11.43 21.84
C TYR A 249 -13.71 11.55 20.44
N ASP A 250 -12.37 11.62 20.33
CA ASP A 250 -11.66 11.70 19.05
C ASP A 250 -11.82 10.43 18.20
N GLU A 251 -11.96 9.26 18.83
CA GLU A 251 -12.21 7.98 18.14
C GLU A 251 -13.63 7.90 17.56
N ILE A 252 -14.63 8.43 18.26
CA ILE A 252 -16.00 8.52 17.76
C ILE A 252 -16.08 9.60 16.68
N HIS A 253 -15.46 10.75 16.90
CA HIS A 253 -15.52 11.94 16.05
C HIS A 253 -14.14 12.32 15.48
N PRO A 254 -13.63 11.59 14.46
CA PRO A 254 -12.28 11.81 13.95
C PRO A 254 -12.12 13.20 13.34
N LYS A 255 -11.09 13.92 13.83
CA LYS A 255 -10.71 15.24 13.32
C LYS A 255 -10.32 15.15 11.84
N LYS A 256 -11.11 15.78 10.97
CA LYS A 256 -10.81 15.85 9.53
C LYS A 256 -9.57 16.73 9.32
N ASN A 257 -8.47 16.13 8.85
CA ASN A 257 -7.28 16.88 8.46
C ASN A 257 -7.52 17.63 7.14
N VAL A 258 -8.07 18.84 7.21
CA VAL A 258 -8.50 19.63 6.04
C VAL A 258 -7.33 20.12 5.18
N ALA A 259 -6.13 20.30 5.75
CA ALA A 259 -4.98 20.82 5.03
C ALA A 259 -3.67 20.13 5.42
N ARG A 260 -2.99 19.53 4.43
CA ARG A 260 -1.57 19.18 4.57
C ARG A 260 -0.75 20.46 4.45
N GLN A 261 -0.10 20.88 5.53
CA GLN A 261 0.79 22.03 5.50
C GLN A 261 1.97 21.72 4.56
N ALA A 262 2.06 22.47 3.46
CA ALA A 262 3.18 22.37 2.53
C ALA A 262 4.24 23.42 2.91
N PHE A 263 5.49 22.99 3.04
CA PHE A 263 6.60 23.90 3.22
C PHE A 263 6.75 24.83 2.00
N ALA A 264 7.08 26.09 2.26
CA ALA A 264 7.35 27.04 1.20
C ALA A 264 8.56 26.58 0.36
N LYS A 265 8.41 26.59 -0.97
CA LYS A 265 9.55 26.35 -1.88
C LYS A 265 10.62 27.43 -1.67
N PRO A 266 11.91 27.10 -1.79
CA PRO A 266 12.99 28.07 -1.66
C PRO A 266 12.80 29.24 -2.63
N LYS A 267 13.29 30.43 -2.24
CA LYS A 267 13.25 31.62 -3.08
C LYS A 267 13.99 31.33 -4.40
N GLY A 268 13.32 31.58 -5.52
CA GLY A 268 13.94 31.44 -6.84
C GLY A 268 15.08 32.44 -7.05
N PRO A 269 15.83 32.32 -8.18
CA PRO A 269 16.92 33.22 -8.51
C PRO A 269 16.50 34.70 -8.48
N ALA A 270 17.32 35.56 -7.88
CA ALA A 270 17.05 36.99 -7.77
C ALA A 270 17.03 37.68 -9.14
N GLY A 271 16.15 38.67 -9.33
CA GLY A 271 16.07 39.48 -10.55
C GLY A 271 15.26 38.90 -11.72
N ARG A 272 14.47 37.83 -11.49
CA ARG A 272 13.64 37.24 -12.56
C ARG A 272 12.41 38.11 -12.85
N GLY A 273 12.17 38.41 -14.13
CA GLY A 273 10.91 39.00 -14.61
C GLY A 273 9.69 38.08 -14.42
N PRO A 274 8.47 38.55 -14.73
CA PRO A 274 7.24 37.76 -14.55
C PRO A 274 7.32 36.42 -15.29
N LYS A 275 6.83 35.34 -14.68
CA LYS A 275 6.75 34.02 -15.33
C LYS A 275 5.89 34.14 -16.58
N ARG A 276 6.45 33.75 -17.72
CA ARG A 276 5.74 33.67 -18.99
C ARG A 276 5.47 32.22 -19.32
N MET A 277 4.31 31.93 -19.88
CA MET A 277 4.02 30.62 -20.45
C MET A 277 4.96 30.40 -21.65
N THR A 278 5.73 29.32 -21.63
CA THR A 278 6.57 28.96 -22.78
C THR A 278 5.67 28.40 -23.86
N ARG A 279 5.76 28.95 -25.09
CA ARG A 279 5.09 28.35 -26.24
C ARG A 279 5.69 26.96 -26.50
N PRO A 280 4.89 25.94 -26.84
CA PRO A 280 5.43 24.67 -27.31
C PRO A 280 6.33 24.94 -28.52
N LYS A 281 7.47 24.26 -28.59
CA LYS A 281 8.30 24.28 -29.80
C LYS A 281 7.56 23.45 -30.86
N GLU A 282 7.30 24.05 -32.01
CA GLU A 282 6.82 23.34 -33.23
C GLU A 282 7.88 22.38 -33.77
#